data_AF-A0AAU1CSN8-F1
#
_entry.id   AF-A0AAU1CSN8-F1
#
_cell.length_a   1.000
_cell.length_b   1.000
_cell.length_c   1.000
_cell.angle_alpha   90.00
_cell.angle_beta   90.00
_cell.angle_gamma   90.00
#
_symmetry.space_group_name_H-M   'P 1'
#
loop_
_entity.id
_entity.type
_entity.pdbx_description
1 polymer ?
#
loop_
_entity_poly.entity_id
_entity_poly.type
_entity_poly.pdbx_seq_one_letter_code
_entity_poly.pdbx_strand_id
1 'polypeptide(L)'
;MSTPDEFMGSGASEAAPDLCAHDQLKGKCVRPGCPDGVGTAPAAEKVSALILPNEFWEARKILGLIRQAAHARMCSADAVLLALLARVSGMVPPEARADAGLGQASLNLFAALAGQPGTGKSVSHRAAQDLLPAPVRLGDWWPDGAPLGSGEGLAELFMGTEKRPTGETNKDGTPKMSAQHVQVRHNACVYADEGDALAKMLERSGATVGETLRRAAMGETLGQSNGSRDTTRIVKRGSYSLGLVIGFQPDTALPLLNDAAAGTPQRFLWVWASDPNIPEEPVVCPGPLDIAFDGTLDRYGPVTFPDSVKAELRAERLAVHRGVATVASLDAHGQLSRIKIATLLARLDGRFEATSEEDWELAGMVWQTSCAVRDHLLALGRMRAKEQRMERLEQHGEREVYVAARKAQADTERVARVIHRAVYRSGGKRLSRAAARRAVQGKDRASYGDAVEHAVERGWLAADGDQHLALGHAAVPS
;
A
#
# COMPACT_ATOMS: atom_id res chain seq x y z
N MET A 1 -35.64 -7.85 -53.15
CA MET A 1 -36.24 -6.94 -54.14
C MET A 1 -36.64 -5.70 -53.39
N SER A 2 -35.70 -4.78 -53.21
CA SER A 2 -35.56 -3.57 -54.04
C SER A 2 -36.22 -2.40 -53.31
N THR A 3 -35.40 -1.59 -52.64
CA THR A 3 -35.69 -0.16 -52.45
C THR A 3 -35.77 0.51 -53.82
N PRO A 4 -36.69 1.46 -54.01
CA PRO A 4 -36.31 2.87 -54.25
C PRO A 4 -37.39 3.84 -53.66
N ASP A 5 -37.32 5.17 -53.64
CA ASP A 5 -36.34 6.18 -54.03
C ASP A 5 -36.77 7.50 -53.37
N GLU A 6 -35.83 8.43 -53.32
CA GLU A 6 -35.95 9.84 -52.94
C GLU A 6 -36.97 10.63 -53.79
N PHE A 7 -37.54 11.70 -53.23
CA PHE A 7 -37.91 12.89 -54.02
C PHE A 7 -37.84 14.20 -53.20
N MET A 8 -37.31 15.22 -53.87
CA MET A 8 -36.92 16.56 -53.43
C MET A 8 -38.09 17.57 -53.22
N GLY A 9 -37.80 18.68 -52.53
CA GLY A 9 -38.46 19.99 -52.71
C GLY A 9 -38.58 20.80 -51.40
N SER A 10 -37.66 21.72 -51.08
CA SER A 10 -37.61 23.16 -51.44
C SER A 10 -38.51 24.10 -50.63
N GLY A 11 -37.93 25.13 -49.99
CA GLY A 11 -38.56 26.46 -49.90
C GLY A 11 -38.89 27.04 -48.52
N ALA A 12 -37.91 27.75 -47.94
CA ALA A 12 -37.96 29.08 -47.29
C ALA A 12 -38.99 29.49 -46.19
N SER A 13 -38.40 30.10 -45.14
CA SER A 13 -38.86 31.30 -44.40
C SER A 13 -39.88 31.17 -43.26
N GLU A 14 -39.43 31.33 -42.00
CA GLU A 14 -39.79 32.42 -41.07
C GLU A 14 -39.32 32.09 -39.63
N ALA A 15 -39.02 33.12 -38.85
CA ALA A 15 -38.36 33.05 -37.55
C ALA A 15 -39.33 33.11 -36.35
N ALA A 16 -39.12 32.18 -35.39
CA ALA A 16 -39.32 32.24 -33.92
C ALA A 16 -40.75 32.46 -33.33
N PRO A 17 -41.06 32.02 -32.08
CA PRO A 17 -40.14 31.63 -31.00
C PRO A 17 -40.40 30.27 -30.30
N ASP A 18 -39.31 29.77 -29.72
CA ASP A 18 -39.18 28.56 -28.90
C ASP A 18 -39.91 28.65 -27.56
N LEU A 19 -40.63 27.58 -27.21
CA LEU A 19 -41.14 27.28 -25.87
C LEU A 19 -40.71 25.87 -25.48
N CYS A 20 -40.10 25.79 -24.29
CA CYS A 20 -39.90 24.61 -23.44
C CYS A 20 -38.79 23.58 -23.78
N ALA A 21 -37.83 23.56 -22.84
CA ALA A 21 -37.49 22.43 -21.98
C ALA A 21 -36.55 21.32 -22.50
N HIS A 22 -35.40 21.27 -21.83
CA HIS A 22 -34.58 20.09 -21.51
C HIS A 22 -34.23 19.11 -22.64
N ASP A 23 -33.00 19.22 -23.15
CA ASP A 23 -32.15 18.04 -23.30
C ASP A 23 -30.65 18.37 -23.23
N GLN A 24 -29.88 17.36 -22.88
CA GLN A 24 -28.48 17.39 -22.47
C GLN A 24 -27.48 17.73 -23.60
N LEU A 25 -26.25 18.02 -23.16
CA LEU A 25 -24.95 17.84 -23.83
C LEU A 25 -24.29 19.05 -24.53
N LYS A 26 -23.05 19.30 -24.05
CA LYS A 26 -21.89 20.00 -24.66
C LYS A 26 -21.89 21.53 -24.63
N GLY A 27 -20.89 22.10 -23.97
CA GLY A 27 -20.50 23.50 -24.22
C GLY A 27 -19.59 24.10 -23.15
N LYS A 28 -18.31 24.22 -23.48
CA LYS A 28 -17.25 24.86 -22.68
C LYS A 28 -17.65 26.27 -22.22
N CYS A 29 -17.46 26.58 -20.94
CA CYS A 29 -17.44 27.96 -20.47
C CYS A 29 -16.05 28.54 -20.75
N VAL A 30 -15.92 29.38 -21.79
CA VAL A 30 -14.70 30.13 -22.08
C VAL A 30 -14.77 31.47 -21.35
N ARG A 31 -14.11 31.57 -20.19
CA ARG A 31 -13.67 32.86 -19.65
C ARG A 31 -12.17 33.01 -19.92
N PRO A 32 -11.68 34.13 -20.46
CA PRO A 32 -10.26 34.36 -20.63
C PRO A 32 -9.63 34.68 -19.27
N GLY A 33 -8.69 33.85 -18.81
CA GLY A 33 -7.90 34.09 -17.59
C GLY A 33 -7.79 32.95 -16.57
N CYS A 34 -8.16 31.70 -16.92
CA CYS A 34 -7.90 30.55 -16.05
C CYS A 34 -6.63 29.82 -16.51
N PRO A 35 -5.66 29.48 -15.63
CA PRO A 35 -4.50 28.70 -16.04
C PRO A 35 -4.96 27.31 -16.48
N ASP A 36 -4.73 27.01 -17.75
CA ASP A 36 -5.13 25.78 -18.40
C ASP A 36 -4.50 24.54 -17.76
N GLY A 37 -5.36 23.55 -17.50
CA GLY A 37 -5.11 22.17 -17.90
C GLY A 37 -4.06 21.37 -17.14
N VAL A 38 -4.40 20.85 -15.97
CA VAL A 38 -3.82 19.57 -15.53
C VAL A 38 -4.39 18.49 -16.45
N GLY A 39 -3.65 18.16 -17.50
CA GLY A 39 -3.97 17.06 -18.41
C GLY A 39 -4.14 15.77 -17.63
N THR A 40 -5.36 15.24 -17.61
CA THR A 40 -5.63 13.88 -17.16
C THR A 40 -5.17 12.95 -18.28
N ALA A 41 -3.94 12.45 -18.20
CA ALA A 41 -3.49 11.35 -19.05
C ALA A 41 -4.50 10.19 -18.97
N PRO A 42 -4.85 9.54 -20.09
CA PRO A 42 -5.88 8.51 -20.14
C PRO A 42 -5.52 7.35 -19.21
N ALA A 43 -6.52 6.82 -18.50
CA ALA A 43 -6.34 5.80 -17.46
C ALA A 43 -5.59 4.54 -17.95
N ALA A 44 -5.68 4.21 -19.24
CA ALA A 44 -4.99 3.07 -19.85
C ALA A 44 -3.45 3.22 -19.85
N GLU A 45 -2.93 4.42 -20.11
CA GLU A 45 -1.50 4.73 -20.14
C GLU A 45 -0.87 4.71 -18.73
N LYS A 46 -1.69 4.95 -17.70
CA LYS A 46 -1.27 4.83 -16.30
C LYS A 46 -1.21 3.39 -15.82
N VAL A 47 -2.03 2.48 -16.35
CA VAL A 47 -2.03 1.07 -15.96
C VAL A 47 -0.88 0.33 -16.66
N SER A 48 -0.56 0.68 -17.91
CA SER A 48 0.57 0.05 -18.64
C SER A 48 1.92 0.29 -17.97
N ALA A 49 2.10 1.39 -17.24
CA ALA A 49 3.33 1.66 -16.50
C ALA A 49 3.46 0.88 -15.17
N LEU A 50 2.39 0.23 -14.70
CA LEU A 50 2.38 -0.53 -13.44
C LEU A 50 2.71 -2.01 -13.63
N ILE A 51 2.83 -2.46 -14.87
CA ILE A 51 3.09 -3.84 -15.24
C ILE A 51 4.26 -3.92 -16.22
N LEU A 52 4.95 -5.06 -16.23
CA LEU A 52 6.03 -5.32 -17.17
C LEU A 52 5.51 -5.40 -18.61
N PRO A 53 6.24 -4.81 -19.58
CA PRO A 53 5.84 -4.81 -20.97
C PRO A 53 5.95 -6.21 -21.60
N ASN A 54 5.22 -6.45 -22.70
CA ASN A 54 5.25 -7.75 -23.40
C ASN A 54 6.66 -8.14 -23.86
N GLU A 55 7.48 -7.18 -24.28
CA GLU A 55 8.88 -7.41 -24.68
C GLU A 55 9.69 -8.11 -23.58
N PHE A 56 9.44 -7.80 -22.29
CA PHE A 56 10.10 -8.47 -21.16
C PHE A 56 9.75 -9.96 -21.14
N TRP A 57 8.47 -10.30 -21.31
CA TRP A 57 7.98 -11.67 -21.24
C TRP A 57 8.35 -12.51 -22.46
N GLU A 58 8.54 -11.86 -23.60
CA GLU A 58 8.92 -12.48 -24.87
C GLU A 58 10.43 -12.61 -25.04
N ALA A 59 11.23 -11.87 -24.26
CA ALA A 59 12.69 -11.91 -24.32
C ALA A 59 13.25 -13.32 -24.11
N ARG A 60 12.63 -14.12 -23.22
CA ARG A 60 13.14 -15.46 -22.88
C ARG A 60 12.04 -16.47 -22.67
N LYS A 61 12.32 -17.72 -23.04
CA LYS A 61 11.41 -18.86 -22.83
C LYS A 61 10.98 -18.99 -21.37
N ILE A 62 11.90 -18.86 -20.41
CA ILE A 62 11.56 -19.01 -18.99
C ILE A 62 10.59 -17.92 -18.50
N LEU A 63 10.73 -16.69 -19.00
CA LEU A 63 9.84 -15.58 -18.64
C LEU A 63 8.45 -15.84 -19.22
N GLY A 64 8.37 -16.32 -20.47
CA GLY A 64 7.12 -16.79 -21.07
C GLY A 64 6.43 -17.87 -20.25
N LEU A 65 7.18 -18.86 -19.73
CA LEU A 65 6.63 -19.91 -18.86
C LEU A 65 6.11 -19.36 -17.52
N ILE A 66 6.82 -18.39 -16.92
CA ILE A 66 6.38 -17.73 -15.68
C ILE A 66 5.06 -16.99 -15.93
N ARG A 67 4.94 -16.23 -17.01
CA ARG A 67 3.70 -15.56 -17.40
C ARG A 67 2.57 -16.57 -17.64
N GLN A 68 2.86 -17.64 -18.37
CA GLN A 68 1.90 -18.70 -18.66
C GLN A 68 1.35 -19.33 -17.37
N ALA A 69 2.21 -19.62 -16.39
CA ALA A 69 1.80 -20.19 -15.11
C ALA A 69 1.00 -19.24 -14.21
N ALA A 70 1.26 -17.93 -14.30
CA ALA A 70 0.48 -16.91 -13.63
C ALA A 70 -0.92 -16.80 -14.23
N HIS A 71 -0.99 -16.70 -15.57
CA HIS A 71 -2.26 -16.61 -16.29
C HIS A 71 -3.11 -17.88 -16.16
N ALA A 72 -2.49 -19.06 -16.12
CA ALA A 72 -3.18 -20.33 -15.82
C ALA A 72 -3.87 -20.35 -14.43
N ARG A 73 -3.44 -19.48 -13.51
CA ARG A 73 -4.01 -19.32 -12.16
C ARG A 73 -4.79 -18.01 -11.99
N MET A 74 -5.04 -17.28 -13.09
CA MET A 74 -5.72 -15.98 -13.10
C MET A 74 -5.11 -14.97 -12.12
N CYS A 75 -3.78 -14.91 -12.06
CA CYS A 75 -3.05 -13.92 -11.25
C CYS A 75 -2.01 -13.17 -12.08
N SER A 76 -1.51 -12.07 -11.51
CA SER A 76 -0.55 -11.18 -12.17
C SER A 76 0.78 -11.87 -12.46
N ALA A 77 1.24 -11.75 -13.71
CA ALA A 77 2.54 -12.30 -14.11
C ALA A 77 3.70 -11.66 -13.32
N ASP A 78 3.68 -10.34 -13.15
CA ASP A 78 4.65 -9.57 -12.36
C ASP A 78 4.70 -10.03 -10.90
N ALA A 79 3.53 -10.28 -10.31
CA ALA A 79 3.40 -10.79 -8.95
C ALA A 79 4.05 -12.16 -8.77
N VAL A 80 3.84 -13.07 -9.74
CA VAL A 80 4.49 -14.39 -9.74
C VAL A 80 5.99 -14.27 -9.95
N LEU A 81 6.45 -13.43 -10.87
CA LEU A 81 7.89 -13.21 -11.12
C LEU A 81 8.61 -12.73 -9.86
N LEU A 82 8.11 -11.70 -9.17
CA LEU A 82 8.79 -11.19 -7.98
C LEU A 82 8.74 -12.16 -6.82
N ALA A 83 7.61 -12.87 -6.63
CA ALA A 83 7.53 -13.94 -5.65
C ALA A 83 8.53 -15.06 -5.96
N LEU A 84 8.71 -15.40 -7.24
CA LEU A 84 9.67 -16.39 -7.71
C LEU A 84 11.12 -15.92 -7.51
N LEU A 85 11.46 -14.67 -7.83
CA LEU A 85 12.81 -14.12 -7.61
C LEU A 85 13.15 -14.09 -6.11
N ALA A 86 12.20 -13.70 -5.25
CA ALA A 86 12.37 -13.77 -3.80
C ALA A 86 12.51 -15.23 -3.33
N ARG A 87 11.79 -16.16 -3.95
CA ARG A 87 11.93 -17.59 -3.66
C ARG A 87 13.31 -18.12 -4.03
N VAL A 88 13.80 -17.85 -5.25
CA VAL A 88 15.16 -18.20 -5.69
C VAL A 88 16.19 -17.61 -4.72
N SER A 89 16.01 -16.35 -4.33
CA SER A 89 16.86 -15.69 -3.34
C SER A 89 16.93 -16.42 -2.00
N GLY A 90 15.81 -16.95 -1.49
CA GLY A 90 15.79 -17.75 -0.28
C GLY A 90 16.34 -19.17 -0.45
N MET A 91 16.41 -19.67 -1.67
CA MET A 91 16.90 -21.02 -1.99
C MET A 91 18.40 -21.08 -2.27
N VAL A 92 18.99 -20.06 -2.91
CA VAL A 92 20.41 -20.12 -3.33
C VAL A 92 21.37 -20.22 -2.15
N PRO A 93 22.53 -20.90 -2.28
CA PRO A 93 23.53 -20.95 -1.23
C PRO A 93 23.98 -19.55 -0.79
N PRO A 94 24.30 -19.32 0.50
CA PRO A 94 24.87 -18.05 0.95
C PRO A 94 26.21 -17.71 0.29
N GLU A 95 26.85 -18.60 -0.42
CA GLU A 95 28.09 -18.32 -1.14
C GLU A 95 27.80 -17.74 -2.54
N ALA A 96 26.56 -17.81 -3.01
CA ALA A 96 26.11 -17.12 -4.22
C ALA A 96 26.02 -15.61 -3.94
N ARG A 97 26.88 -14.84 -4.60
CA ARG A 97 27.02 -13.38 -4.40
C ARG A 97 27.09 -12.69 -5.75
N ALA A 98 26.54 -11.49 -5.85
CA ALA A 98 26.71 -10.67 -7.05
C ALA A 98 27.99 -9.83 -6.92
N ASP A 99 28.81 -9.78 -7.98
CA ASP A 99 30.01 -8.96 -8.05
C ASP A 99 30.02 -8.09 -9.31
N ALA A 100 29.55 -6.86 -9.15
CA ALA A 100 29.52 -5.85 -10.21
C ALA A 100 30.76 -4.93 -10.18
N GLY A 101 31.87 -5.34 -9.55
CA GLY A 101 33.09 -4.52 -9.44
C GLY A 101 33.01 -3.37 -8.42
N LEU A 102 31.95 -3.35 -7.60
CA LEU A 102 31.71 -2.37 -6.53
C LEU A 102 31.71 -2.99 -5.13
N GLY A 103 32.15 -4.26 -5.03
CA GLY A 103 32.06 -5.11 -3.85
C GLY A 103 30.99 -6.20 -4.03
N GLN A 104 31.12 -7.27 -3.24
CA GLN A 104 30.18 -8.39 -3.28
C GLN A 104 28.88 -8.07 -2.53
N ALA A 105 27.75 -8.43 -3.13
CA ALA A 105 26.42 -8.28 -2.56
C ALA A 105 25.75 -9.64 -2.33
N SER A 106 24.99 -9.75 -1.24
CA SER A 106 24.07 -10.87 -1.04
C SER A 106 22.96 -10.86 -2.09
N LEU A 107 22.37 -12.02 -2.36
CA LEU A 107 21.23 -12.13 -3.26
C LEU A 107 19.88 -12.01 -2.53
N ASN A 108 19.88 -11.67 -1.24
CA ASN A 108 18.67 -11.50 -0.44
C ASN A 108 17.72 -10.48 -1.10
N LEU A 109 16.49 -10.89 -1.35
CA LEU A 109 15.52 -10.11 -2.11
C LEU A 109 14.16 -10.08 -1.41
N PHE A 110 13.63 -8.87 -1.25
CA PHE A 110 12.33 -8.64 -0.65
C PHE A 110 11.35 -8.13 -1.71
N ALA A 111 10.19 -8.77 -1.81
CA ALA A 111 9.13 -8.44 -2.74
C ALA A 111 7.88 -7.97 -2.00
N ALA A 112 7.31 -6.86 -2.44
CA ALA A 112 6.06 -6.27 -1.97
C ALA A 112 5.02 -6.37 -3.09
N LEU A 113 4.04 -7.26 -2.92
CA LEU A 113 2.93 -7.44 -3.85
C LEU A 113 1.80 -6.50 -3.45
N ALA A 114 1.67 -5.36 -4.12
CA ALA A 114 0.64 -4.38 -3.81
C ALA A 114 -0.59 -4.58 -4.69
N GLY A 115 -1.78 -4.51 -4.10
CA GLY A 115 -3.03 -4.57 -4.87
C GLY A 115 -4.26 -4.57 -4.00
N GLN A 116 -5.41 -4.30 -4.61
CA GLN A 116 -6.70 -4.35 -3.92
C GLN A 116 -6.96 -5.74 -3.32
N PRO A 117 -7.88 -5.86 -2.35
CA PRO A 117 -8.38 -7.17 -1.92
C PRO A 117 -8.88 -7.99 -3.13
N GLY A 118 -8.61 -9.29 -3.15
CA GLY A 118 -9.05 -10.18 -4.24
C GLY A 118 -8.16 -10.23 -5.49
N THR A 119 -7.10 -9.41 -5.61
CA THR A 119 -6.21 -9.41 -6.80
C THR A 119 -5.22 -10.58 -6.88
N GLY A 120 -5.44 -11.68 -6.14
CA GLY A 120 -4.61 -12.88 -6.28
C GLY A 120 -3.17 -12.82 -5.72
N LYS A 121 -2.88 -11.99 -4.71
CA LYS A 121 -1.54 -11.90 -4.08
C LYS A 121 -1.04 -13.26 -3.54
N SER A 122 -1.87 -13.92 -2.72
CA SER A 122 -1.57 -15.24 -2.15
C SER A 122 -1.60 -16.36 -3.20
N VAL A 123 -2.39 -16.20 -4.25
CA VAL A 123 -2.36 -17.11 -5.42
C VAL A 123 -1.03 -16.99 -6.15
N SER A 124 -0.51 -15.76 -6.31
CA SER A 124 0.77 -15.51 -6.98
C SER A 124 1.95 -16.10 -6.21
N HIS A 125 1.94 -15.98 -4.87
CA HIS A 125 2.95 -16.63 -4.03
C HIS A 125 2.92 -18.16 -4.19
N ARG A 126 1.74 -18.80 -4.13
CA ARG A 126 1.60 -20.25 -4.33
C ARG A 126 2.01 -20.67 -5.75
N ALA A 127 1.66 -19.88 -6.76
CA ALA A 127 2.08 -20.13 -8.15
C ALA A 127 3.61 -20.19 -8.27
N ALA A 128 4.34 -19.30 -7.58
CA ALA A 128 5.79 -19.34 -7.53
C ALA A 128 6.34 -20.58 -6.80
N GLN A 129 5.65 -21.07 -5.75
CA GLN A 129 6.01 -22.32 -5.06
C GLN A 129 5.82 -23.55 -5.95
N ASP A 130 4.71 -23.61 -6.68
CA ASP A 130 4.41 -24.69 -7.63
C ASP A 130 5.37 -24.69 -8.83
N LEU A 131 5.72 -23.50 -9.33
CA LEU A 131 6.65 -23.32 -10.45
C LEU A 131 8.06 -23.77 -10.10
N LEU A 132 8.51 -23.48 -8.88
CA LEU A 132 9.87 -23.80 -8.44
C LEU A 132 9.83 -24.46 -7.06
N PRO A 133 9.61 -25.78 -6.99
CA PRO A 133 9.69 -26.53 -5.74
C PRO A 133 11.05 -26.38 -5.04
N ALA A 134 11.09 -26.68 -3.75
CA ALA A 134 12.33 -26.64 -2.99
C ALA A 134 13.37 -27.64 -3.53
N PRO A 135 14.63 -27.22 -3.74
CA PRO A 135 15.72 -28.15 -4.03
C PRO A 135 15.84 -29.22 -2.93
N VAL A 136 16.08 -30.47 -3.33
CA VAL A 136 16.16 -31.62 -2.40
C VAL A 136 17.14 -31.38 -1.24
N ARG A 137 18.25 -30.66 -1.48
CA ARG A 137 19.25 -30.35 -0.44
C ARG A 137 18.73 -29.52 0.73
N LEU A 138 17.65 -28.76 0.54
CA LEU A 138 17.04 -27.95 1.59
C LEU A 138 16.21 -28.82 2.55
N GLY A 139 15.68 -29.94 2.03
CA GLY A 139 14.85 -30.89 2.76
C GLY A 139 13.57 -30.30 3.34
N ASP A 140 12.82 -31.12 4.05
CA ASP A 140 11.51 -30.75 4.62
C ASP A 140 11.60 -29.71 5.76
N TRP A 141 12.80 -29.48 6.28
CA TRP A 141 13.06 -28.60 7.43
C TRP A 141 13.41 -27.16 7.03
N TRP A 142 13.42 -26.88 5.73
CA TRP A 142 13.61 -25.55 5.19
C TRP A 142 12.40 -24.67 5.52
N PRO A 143 12.58 -23.48 6.12
CA PRO A 143 11.48 -22.56 6.35
C PRO A 143 10.97 -22.01 5.01
N ASP A 144 9.98 -22.67 4.41
CA ASP A 144 9.29 -22.25 3.19
C ASP A 144 7.95 -21.60 3.53
N GLY A 145 7.89 -20.27 3.46
CA GLY A 145 6.69 -19.51 3.81
C GLY A 145 6.54 -19.29 5.32
N ALA A 146 7.66 -19.20 6.05
CA ALA A 146 7.63 -18.89 7.47
C ALA A 146 6.95 -17.52 7.71
N PRO A 147 6.13 -17.37 8.78
CA PRO A 147 5.47 -16.10 9.05
C PRO A 147 6.48 -15.02 9.46
N LEU A 148 6.18 -13.77 9.10
CA LEU A 148 6.99 -12.64 9.53
C LEU A 148 6.81 -12.38 11.03
N GLY A 149 7.91 -12.44 11.78
CA GLY A 149 7.96 -12.18 13.22
C GLY A 149 8.71 -10.89 13.59
N SER A 150 9.13 -10.81 14.85
CA SER A 150 10.04 -9.75 15.33
C SER A 150 11.43 -9.88 14.70
N GLY A 151 12.31 -8.89 14.91
CA GLY A 151 13.71 -8.97 14.46
C GLY A 151 14.45 -10.19 15.03
N GLU A 152 14.17 -10.56 16.27
CA GLU A 152 14.71 -11.78 16.89
C GLU A 152 14.12 -13.05 16.27
N GLY A 153 12.82 -13.04 15.97
CA GLY A 153 12.14 -14.16 15.30
C GLY A 153 12.71 -14.42 13.91
N LEU A 154 13.11 -13.38 13.18
CA LEU A 154 13.76 -13.53 11.88
C LEU A 154 15.12 -14.22 11.99
N ALA A 155 15.92 -13.89 13.01
CA ALA A 155 17.19 -14.57 13.27
C ALA A 155 16.96 -16.03 13.69
N GLU A 156 15.93 -16.30 14.50
CA GLU A 156 15.60 -17.64 15.00
C GLU A 156 15.28 -18.65 13.90
N LEU A 157 14.80 -18.21 12.72
CA LEU A 157 14.57 -19.10 11.57
C LEU A 157 15.84 -19.89 11.18
N PHE A 158 17.01 -19.31 11.38
CA PHE A 158 18.30 -19.92 11.05
C PHE A 158 18.89 -20.74 12.19
N MET A 159 18.32 -20.64 13.39
CA MET A 159 18.86 -21.22 14.61
C MET A 159 18.25 -22.58 14.93
N GLY A 160 18.99 -23.39 15.69
CA GLY A 160 18.52 -24.63 16.26
C GLY A 160 19.50 -25.14 17.30
N THR A 161 19.22 -26.32 17.83
CA THR A 161 20.02 -26.91 18.89
C THR A 161 20.94 -28.00 18.32
N GLU A 162 22.24 -27.84 18.54
CA GLU A 162 23.23 -28.84 18.16
C GLU A 162 24.02 -29.28 19.41
N LYS A 163 24.29 -30.59 19.54
CA LYS A 163 25.15 -31.09 20.62
C LYS A 163 26.60 -30.85 20.26
N ARG A 164 27.30 -30.00 21.03
CA ARG A 164 28.72 -29.69 20.82
C ARG A 164 29.54 -30.00 22.07
N PRO A 165 30.80 -30.44 21.92
CA PRO A 165 31.67 -30.70 23.05
C PRO A 165 31.95 -29.39 23.80
N THR A 166 31.88 -29.44 25.13
CA THR A 166 32.08 -28.26 26.00
C THR A 166 33.55 -27.96 26.28
N GLY A 167 34.46 -28.83 25.83
CA GLY A 167 35.87 -28.81 26.21
C GLY A 167 36.14 -29.43 27.59
N GLU A 168 35.09 -29.86 28.31
CA GLU A 168 35.20 -30.65 29.53
C GLU A 168 35.06 -32.14 29.20
N THR A 169 35.69 -32.98 30.03
CA THR A 169 35.61 -34.43 29.90
C THR A 169 34.79 -35.00 31.05
N ASN A 170 33.88 -35.92 30.75
CA ASN A 170 33.17 -36.71 31.76
C ASN A 170 34.16 -37.59 32.54
N LYS A 171 33.72 -38.14 33.68
CA LYS A 171 34.56 -39.01 34.54
C LYS A 171 35.05 -40.27 33.83
N ASP A 172 34.41 -40.65 32.72
CA ASP A 172 34.74 -41.81 31.88
C ASP A 172 35.70 -41.49 30.72
N GLY A 173 36.21 -40.26 30.63
CA GLY A 173 37.12 -39.85 29.55
C GLY A 173 36.42 -39.39 28.26
N THR A 174 35.09 -39.41 28.20
CA THR A 174 34.34 -38.94 27.02
C THR A 174 34.14 -37.41 27.03
N PRO A 175 34.13 -36.73 25.86
CA PRO A 175 33.82 -35.30 25.79
C PRO A 175 32.40 -35.04 26.31
N LYS A 176 32.27 -34.12 27.26
CA LYS A 176 30.97 -33.68 27.74
C LYS A 176 30.30 -32.87 26.64
N MET A 177 29.14 -33.34 26.19
CA MET A 177 28.36 -32.68 25.14
C MET A 177 27.31 -31.78 25.79
N SER A 178 27.20 -30.54 25.34
CA SER A 178 26.07 -29.68 25.69
C SER A 178 25.27 -29.34 24.44
N ALA A 179 23.94 -29.30 24.60
CA ALA A 179 23.06 -28.69 23.63
C ALA A 179 23.38 -27.19 23.56
N GLN A 180 23.82 -26.70 22.40
CA GLN A 180 24.11 -25.29 22.16
C GLN A 180 23.16 -24.75 21.11
N HIS A 181 22.67 -23.51 21.31
CA HIS A 181 21.85 -22.80 20.34
C HIS A 181 22.77 -22.19 19.27
N VAL A 182 22.73 -22.73 18.06
CA VAL A 182 23.65 -22.38 16.97
C VAL A 182 22.89 -22.26 15.65
N GLN A 183 23.52 -21.60 14.67
CA GLN A 183 22.98 -21.58 13.32
C GLN A 183 23.06 -23.00 12.72
N VAL A 184 21.90 -23.59 12.41
CA VAL A 184 21.78 -24.92 11.78
C VAL A 184 21.14 -24.85 10.39
N ARG A 185 20.59 -23.69 10.02
CA ARG A 185 20.01 -23.43 8.69
C ARG A 185 20.66 -22.20 8.06
N HIS A 186 20.69 -22.20 6.74
CA HIS A 186 21.34 -21.17 5.94
C HIS A 186 20.38 -20.50 4.93
N ASN A 187 19.17 -21.03 4.79
CA ASN A 187 18.20 -20.63 3.78
C ASN A 187 16.84 -20.48 4.43
N ALA A 188 16.10 -19.45 4.04
CA ALA A 188 14.73 -19.24 4.47
C ALA A 188 13.94 -18.44 3.43
N CYS A 189 12.66 -18.77 3.30
CA CYS A 189 11.65 -17.98 2.61
C CYS A 189 10.58 -17.56 3.61
N VAL A 190 10.40 -16.25 3.77
CA VAL A 190 9.39 -15.66 4.64
C VAL A 190 8.25 -15.15 3.78
N TYR A 191 7.02 -15.40 4.21
CA TYR A 191 5.81 -14.90 3.57
C TYR A 191 4.88 -14.25 4.60
N ALA A 192 4.33 -13.09 4.24
CA ALA A 192 3.25 -12.45 4.99
C ALA A 192 2.14 -12.03 4.02
N ASP A 193 0.96 -12.60 4.16
CA ASP A 193 -0.17 -12.35 3.24
C ASP A 193 -0.71 -10.92 3.35
N GLU A 194 -0.64 -10.35 4.55
CA GLU A 194 -1.09 -8.99 4.84
C GLU A 194 0.01 -8.17 5.53
N GLY A 195 0.44 -7.12 4.85
CA GLY A 195 1.44 -6.17 5.32
C GLY A 195 0.96 -5.30 6.49
N ASP A 196 -0.31 -5.40 6.89
CA ASP A 196 -0.83 -4.72 8.08
C ASP A 196 -0.10 -5.17 9.36
N ALA A 197 0.24 -6.46 9.45
CA ALA A 197 1.05 -6.97 10.56
C ALA A 197 2.44 -6.30 10.60
N LEU A 198 3.09 -6.14 9.45
CA LEU A 198 4.37 -5.45 9.37
C LEU A 198 4.22 -3.95 9.69
N ALA A 199 3.23 -3.28 9.12
CA ALA A 199 2.96 -1.87 9.39
C ALA A 199 2.76 -1.62 10.89
N LYS A 200 1.91 -2.41 11.54
CA LYS A 200 1.70 -2.37 13.00
C LYS A 200 2.97 -2.68 13.79
N MET A 201 3.82 -3.60 13.32
CA MET A 201 5.09 -3.87 14.00
C MET A 201 6.07 -2.71 13.85
N LEU A 202 6.10 -2.01 12.73
CA LEU A 202 6.96 -0.84 12.51
C LEU A 202 6.50 0.38 13.32
N GLU A 203 5.19 0.55 13.52
CA GLU A 203 4.64 1.65 14.33
C GLU A 203 4.90 1.49 15.84
N ARG A 204 5.18 0.28 16.31
CA ARG A 204 5.47 0.01 17.73
C ARG A 204 6.82 0.61 18.12
N SER A 205 6.79 1.52 19.09
CA SER A 205 8.01 2.06 19.70
C SER A 205 8.89 0.93 20.25
N GLY A 206 10.17 0.92 19.85
CA GLY A 206 11.14 -0.11 20.25
C GLY A 206 11.16 -1.38 19.39
N ALA A 207 10.37 -1.46 18.32
CA ALA A 207 10.40 -2.62 17.43
C ALA A 207 11.71 -2.71 16.62
N THR A 208 12.37 -3.86 16.70
CA THR A 208 13.65 -4.13 16.02
C THR A 208 13.47 -4.68 14.59
N VAL A 209 12.24 -4.96 14.17
CA VAL A 209 11.96 -5.64 12.90
C VAL A 209 12.42 -4.82 11.69
N GLY A 210 12.19 -3.50 11.69
CA GLY A 210 12.58 -2.64 10.58
C GLY A 210 14.10 -2.59 10.38
N GLU A 211 14.86 -2.41 11.47
CA GLU A 211 16.33 -2.46 11.42
C GLU A 211 16.83 -3.84 10.96
N THR A 212 16.25 -4.91 11.50
CA THR A 212 16.64 -6.28 11.18
C THR A 212 16.36 -6.58 9.71
N LEU A 213 15.21 -6.17 9.16
CA LEU A 213 14.89 -6.31 7.74
C LEU A 213 15.90 -5.55 6.87
N ARG A 214 16.29 -4.33 7.26
CA ARG A 214 17.29 -3.56 6.49
C ARG A 214 18.65 -4.23 6.45
N ARG A 215 19.09 -4.82 7.56
CA ARG A 215 20.31 -5.63 7.65
C ARG A 215 20.19 -6.92 6.84
N ALA A 216 19.05 -7.58 6.96
CA ALA A 216 18.73 -8.82 6.25
C ALA A 216 18.72 -8.65 4.73
N ALA A 217 18.12 -7.56 4.21
CA ALA A 217 18.16 -7.22 2.80
C ALA A 217 19.60 -7.04 2.28
N MET A 218 20.53 -6.59 3.12
CA MET A 218 21.94 -6.43 2.75
C MET A 218 22.78 -7.70 2.99
N GLY A 219 22.23 -8.71 3.68
CA GLY A 219 22.96 -9.91 4.07
C GLY A 219 23.95 -9.66 5.23
N GLU A 220 23.72 -8.60 6.01
CA GLU A 220 24.51 -8.26 7.19
C GLU A 220 24.21 -9.21 8.35
N THR A 221 25.06 -9.20 9.38
CA THR A 221 24.84 -10.00 10.60
C THR A 221 23.46 -9.70 11.20
N LEU A 222 22.71 -10.73 11.57
CA LEU A 222 21.45 -10.63 12.30
C LEU A 222 21.66 -10.98 13.78
N GLY A 223 20.77 -10.47 14.63
CA GLY A 223 20.80 -10.75 16.07
C GLY A 223 21.34 -9.63 16.94
N GLN A 224 21.20 -9.83 18.24
CA GLN A 224 21.69 -8.94 19.29
C GLN A 224 22.63 -9.71 20.23
N SER A 225 23.62 -9.01 20.78
CA SER A 225 24.67 -9.60 21.63
C SER A 225 24.30 -9.68 23.12
N ASN A 226 23.07 -9.30 23.50
CA ASN A 226 22.66 -9.17 24.90
C ASN A 226 22.17 -10.49 25.54
N GLY A 227 22.28 -11.62 24.82
CA GLY A 227 21.84 -12.94 25.29
C GLY A 227 22.92 -13.71 26.07
N SER A 228 22.49 -14.67 26.88
CA SER A 228 23.38 -15.72 27.40
C SER A 228 23.81 -16.65 26.24
N ARG A 229 24.80 -17.52 26.47
CA ARG A 229 25.25 -18.51 25.46
C ARG A 229 24.10 -19.35 24.88
N ASP A 230 23.05 -19.59 25.67
CA ASP A 230 21.88 -20.39 25.28
C ASP A 230 20.77 -19.58 24.58
N THR A 231 20.81 -18.24 24.65
CA THR A 231 19.79 -17.35 24.07
C THR A 231 20.33 -16.42 22.99
N THR A 232 21.64 -16.44 22.75
CA THR A 232 22.29 -15.65 21.70
C THR A 232 21.91 -16.17 20.32
N ARG A 233 21.34 -15.30 19.48
CA ARG A 233 20.87 -15.63 18.12
C ARG A 233 21.63 -14.79 17.11
N ILE A 234 22.90 -15.12 16.89
CA ILE A 234 23.76 -14.38 15.95
C ILE A 234 23.88 -15.19 14.65
N VAL A 235 23.31 -14.66 13.58
CA VAL A 235 23.47 -15.18 12.22
C VAL A 235 24.48 -14.27 11.52
N LYS A 236 25.63 -14.81 11.11
CA LYS A 236 26.74 -13.99 10.63
C LYS A 236 26.48 -13.40 9.24
N ARG A 237 27.08 -12.24 8.96
CA ARG A 237 27.17 -11.70 7.60
C ARG A 237 27.69 -12.79 6.65
N GLY A 238 27.01 -12.95 5.53
CA GLY A 238 27.42 -13.88 4.51
C GLY A 238 27.01 -15.34 4.74
N SER A 239 26.49 -15.72 5.92
CA SER A 239 26.17 -17.12 6.24
C SER A 239 24.72 -17.53 5.99
N TYR A 240 23.91 -16.67 5.39
CA TYR A 240 22.52 -16.97 5.08
C TYR A 240 22.04 -16.34 3.76
N SER A 241 20.94 -16.90 3.27
CA SER A 241 20.14 -16.44 2.13
C SER A 241 18.68 -16.32 2.55
N LEU A 242 18.05 -15.21 2.20
CA LEU A 242 16.69 -14.88 2.62
C LEU A 242 15.87 -14.30 1.47
N GLY A 243 14.76 -14.97 1.18
CA GLY A 243 13.66 -14.46 0.39
C GLY A 243 12.55 -13.94 1.29
N LEU A 244 12.00 -12.75 1.00
CA LEU A 244 10.83 -12.23 1.72
C LEU A 244 9.76 -11.81 0.72
N VAL A 245 8.54 -12.26 0.94
CA VAL A 245 7.38 -11.89 0.13
C VAL A 245 6.30 -11.33 1.05
N ILE A 246 5.83 -10.11 0.79
CA ILE A 246 4.76 -9.49 1.58
C ILE A 246 3.65 -8.99 0.65
N GLY A 247 2.42 -9.40 0.93
CA GLY A 247 1.23 -8.83 0.30
C GLY A 247 0.83 -7.52 0.96
N PHE A 248 0.72 -6.44 0.20
CA PHE A 248 0.24 -5.15 0.67
C PHE A 248 -1.11 -4.79 0.05
N GLN A 249 -1.94 -4.16 0.86
CA GLN A 249 -3.04 -3.34 0.36
C GLN A 249 -2.52 -1.91 0.19
N PRO A 250 -3.12 -1.08 -0.69
CA PRO A 250 -2.61 0.26 -0.91
C PRO A 250 -2.53 1.09 0.38
N ASP A 251 -3.51 0.98 1.29
CA ASP A 251 -3.48 1.71 2.56
C ASP A 251 -2.39 1.23 3.51
N THR A 252 -2.14 -0.08 3.58
CA THR A 252 -1.14 -0.66 4.48
C THR A 252 0.29 -0.52 3.96
N ALA A 253 0.46 -0.24 2.66
CA ALA A 253 1.75 0.09 2.06
C ALA A 253 2.24 1.49 2.45
N LEU A 254 1.32 2.45 2.65
CA LEU A 254 1.68 3.87 2.82
C LEU A 254 2.55 4.15 4.04
N PRO A 255 2.29 3.59 5.24
CA PRO A 255 3.16 3.81 6.40
C PRO A 255 4.61 3.39 6.11
N LEU A 256 4.79 2.25 5.43
CA LEU A 256 6.11 1.80 5.01
C LEU A 256 6.71 2.80 4.02
N LEU A 257 6.01 3.14 2.93
CA LEU A 257 6.52 4.06 1.89
C LEU A 257 6.87 5.46 2.41
N ASN A 258 6.13 5.96 3.39
CA ASN A 258 6.39 7.26 4.02
C ASN A 258 7.59 7.23 4.98
N ASP A 259 8.02 6.05 5.44
CA ASP A 259 9.25 5.83 6.21
C ASP A 259 10.51 5.78 5.31
N ALA A 260 10.58 6.70 4.35
CA ALA A 260 11.73 6.84 3.45
C ALA A 260 13.03 7.14 4.22
N ALA A 261 12.92 7.84 5.35
CA ALA A 261 14.05 8.22 6.19
C ALA A 261 14.76 7.01 6.82
N ALA A 262 14.03 5.96 7.23
CA ALA A 262 14.66 4.78 7.80
C ALA A 262 15.30 3.86 6.75
N GLY A 263 14.93 3.98 5.48
CA GLY A 263 15.54 3.22 4.39
C GLY A 263 14.84 1.87 4.06
N THR A 264 13.73 1.54 4.73
CA THR A 264 13.07 0.24 4.57
C THR A 264 12.43 0.08 3.18
N PRO A 265 11.66 1.06 2.66
CA PRO A 265 11.01 0.94 1.34
C PRO A 265 11.95 0.70 0.17
N GLN A 266 13.14 1.31 0.22
CA GLN A 266 14.14 1.25 -0.83
C GLN A 266 14.74 -0.15 -1.01
N ARG A 267 14.50 -1.06 -0.06
CA ARG A 267 15.02 -2.44 -0.07
C ARG A 267 13.98 -3.46 -0.52
N PHE A 268 12.75 -3.02 -0.84
CA PHE A 268 11.69 -3.84 -1.42
C PHE A 268 11.57 -3.54 -2.92
N LEU A 269 11.35 -4.59 -3.70
CA LEU A 269 10.80 -4.48 -5.05
C LEU A 269 9.28 -4.49 -4.97
N TRP A 270 8.63 -3.62 -5.72
CA TRP A 270 7.19 -3.43 -5.69
C TRP A 270 6.58 -3.89 -7.00
N VAL A 271 5.43 -4.57 -6.95
CA VAL A 271 4.64 -4.91 -8.14
C VAL A 271 3.17 -4.68 -7.88
N TRP A 272 2.43 -4.42 -8.96
CA TRP A 272 0.99 -4.34 -8.93
C TRP A 272 0.38 -5.71 -9.21
N ALA A 273 -0.48 -6.18 -8.31
CA ALA A 273 -1.08 -7.50 -8.39
C ALA A 273 -2.28 -7.57 -9.36
N SER A 274 -2.74 -6.44 -9.89
CA SER A 274 -3.75 -6.43 -10.96
C SER A 274 -3.08 -6.48 -12.32
N ASP A 275 -3.47 -7.44 -13.16
CA ASP A 275 -2.91 -7.63 -14.49
C ASP A 275 -4.05 -7.60 -15.53
N PRO A 276 -4.13 -6.56 -16.37
CA PRO A 276 -5.12 -6.46 -17.43
C PRO A 276 -4.85 -7.39 -18.62
N ASN A 277 -3.67 -8.01 -18.69
CA ASN A 277 -3.25 -8.90 -19.78
C ASN A 277 -3.59 -10.37 -19.49
N ILE A 278 -4.27 -10.67 -18.37
CA ILE A 278 -4.79 -12.02 -18.11
C ILE A 278 -5.81 -12.36 -19.21
N PRO A 279 -5.61 -13.43 -19.99
CA PRO A 279 -6.51 -13.80 -21.08
C PRO A 279 -7.85 -14.32 -20.55
N GLU A 280 -8.91 -14.14 -21.34
CA GLU A 280 -10.23 -14.70 -21.04
C GLU A 280 -10.26 -16.23 -21.21
N GLU A 281 -9.50 -16.75 -22.17
CA GLU A 281 -9.39 -18.17 -22.43
C GLU A 281 -8.50 -18.86 -21.39
N PRO A 282 -8.89 -20.04 -20.88
CA PRO A 282 -8.06 -20.78 -19.92
C PRO A 282 -6.69 -21.14 -20.49
N VAL A 283 -5.64 -20.71 -19.77
CA VAL A 283 -4.25 -21.04 -20.12
C VAL A 283 -3.84 -22.35 -19.45
N VAL A 284 -3.16 -23.22 -20.20
CA VAL A 284 -2.61 -24.47 -19.66
C VAL A 284 -1.40 -24.16 -18.78
N CYS A 285 -1.39 -24.70 -17.55
CA CYS A 285 -0.25 -24.57 -16.65
C CYS A 285 0.99 -25.30 -17.22
N PRO A 286 2.17 -24.65 -17.30
CA PRO A 286 3.37 -25.26 -17.87
C PRO A 286 4.01 -26.34 -16.96
N GLY A 287 3.53 -26.50 -15.71
CA GLY A 287 4.18 -27.33 -14.70
C GLY A 287 5.42 -26.65 -14.08
N PRO A 288 6.17 -27.37 -13.22
CA PRO A 288 7.38 -26.84 -12.61
C PRO A 288 8.50 -26.60 -13.65
N LEU A 289 9.37 -25.64 -13.37
CA LEU A 289 10.52 -25.30 -14.21
C LEU A 289 11.62 -26.37 -14.11
N ASP A 290 12.30 -26.66 -15.23
CA ASP A 290 13.34 -27.71 -15.30
C ASP A 290 14.47 -27.51 -14.26
N ILE A 291 14.84 -26.24 -14.02
CA ILE A 291 15.86 -25.84 -13.04
C ILE A 291 15.52 -26.24 -11.58
N ALA A 292 14.28 -26.67 -11.31
CA ALA A 292 13.89 -27.20 -10.01
C ALA A 292 14.54 -28.55 -9.67
N PHE A 293 14.96 -29.34 -10.67
CA PHE A 293 15.25 -30.76 -10.48
C PHE A 293 16.68 -31.19 -10.80
N ASP A 294 17.45 -30.36 -11.48
CA ASP A 294 18.78 -30.70 -11.99
C ASP A 294 19.93 -30.33 -11.01
N GLY A 295 19.59 -29.82 -9.83
CA GLY A 295 20.56 -29.38 -8.81
C GLY A 295 21.28 -28.08 -9.17
N THR A 296 20.88 -27.43 -10.26
CA THR A 296 21.66 -26.35 -10.86
C THR A 296 21.62 -25.06 -10.01
N LEU A 297 20.56 -24.85 -9.23
CA LEU A 297 20.47 -23.76 -8.24
C LEU A 297 21.50 -23.86 -7.10
N ASP A 298 22.14 -25.01 -6.92
CA ASP A 298 23.08 -25.27 -5.82
C ASP A 298 24.49 -24.78 -6.13
N ARG A 299 24.75 -24.35 -7.37
CA ARG A 299 26.03 -23.77 -7.77
C ARG A 299 26.30 -22.46 -7.04
N TYR A 300 27.48 -22.34 -6.45
CA TYR A 300 27.89 -21.16 -5.69
C TYR A 300 29.09 -20.46 -6.32
N GLY A 301 29.34 -19.24 -5.86
CA GLY A 301 30.41 -18.38 -6.35
C GLY A 301 29.93 -16.97 -6.67
N PRO A 302 30.86 -16.04 -6.89
CA PRO A 302 30.53 -14.71 -7.35
C PRO A 302 30.01 -14.75 -8.78
N VAL A 303 28.81 -14.21 -8.99
CA VAL A 303 28.24 -13.96 -10.32
C VAL A 303 28.73 -12.60 -10.79
N THR A 304 29.49 -12.60 -11.89
CA THR A 304 30.12 -11.39 -12.43
C THR A 304 29.21 -10.66 -13.43
N PHE A 305 29.60 -9.44 -13.80
CA PHE A 305 28.87 -8.59 -14.76
C PHE A 305 29.72 -8.24 -15.99
N PRO A 306 29.10 -7.93 -17.14
CA PRO A 306 29.80 -7.38 -18.30
C PRO A 306 30.54 -6.08 -17.95
N ASP A 307 31.67 -5.82 -18.61
CA ASP A 307 32.49 -4.64 -18.31
C ASP A 307 31.80 -3.32 -18.67
N SER A 308 30.92 -3.32 -19.66
CA SER A 308 30.01 -2.21 -19.99
C SER A 308 29.13 -1.83 -18.78
N VAL A 309 28.50 -2.82 -18.16
CA VAL A 309 27.65 -2.64 -16.96
C VAL A 309 28.47 -2.18 -15.75
N LYS A 310 29.67 -2.76 -15.53
CA LYS A 310 30.57 -2.31 -14.46
C LYS A 310 30.99 -0.85 -14.65
N ALA A 311 31.25 -0.43 -15.89
CA ALA A 311 31.62 0.93 -16.23
C ALA A 311 30.45 1.91 -15.99
N GLU A 312 29.22 1.56 -16.40
CA GLU A 312 27.99 2.32 -16.13
C GLU A 312 27.82 2.54 -14.62
N LEU A 313 27.79 1.45 -13.85
CA LEU A 313 27.63 1.47 -12.39
C LEU A 313 28.67 2.35 -11.69
N ARG A 314 29.93 2.23 -12.12
CA ARG A 314 31.04 3.02 -11.58
C ARG A 314 30.86 4.51 -11.91
N ALA A 315 30.47 4.84 -13.14
CA ALA A 315 30.28 6.22 -13.58
C ALA A 315 29.13 6.90 -12.80
N GLU A 316 27.99 6.22 -12.66
CA GLU A 316 26.85 6.71 -11.88
C GLU A 316 27.22 6.92 -10.40
N ARG A 317 27.87 5.93 -9.78
CA ARG A 317 28.29 6.02 -8.37
C ARG A 317 29.26 7.19 -8.16
N LEU A 318 30.17 7.41 -9.11
CA LEU A 318 31.10 8.54 -9.10
C LEU A 318 30.37 9.89 -9.24
N ALA A 319 29.37 9.98 -10.12
CA ALA A 319 28.56 11.19 -10.30
C ALA A 319 27.81 11.57 -9.02
N VAL A 320 27.22 10.58 -8.33
CA VAL A 320 26.52 10.80 -7.05
C VAL A 320 27.51 11.23 -5.95
N HIS A 321 28.63 10.53 -5.78
CA HIS A 321 29.61 10.88 -4.74
C HIS A 321 30.31 12.22 -4.98
N ARG A 322 30.35 12.70 -6.23
CA ARG A 322 30.86 14.04 -6.59
C ARG A 322 29.80 15.13 -6.51
N GLY A 323 28.55 14.79 -6.19
CA GLY A 323 27.43 15.75 -6.16
C GLY A 323 27.00 16.26 -7.55
N VAL A 324 27.43 15.60 -8.63
CA VAL A 324 27.04 15.93 -10.01
C VAL A 324 25.62 15.44 -10.32
N ALA A 325 25.23 14.33 -9.70
CA ALA A 325 23.90 13.75 -9.81
C ALA A 325 23.25 13.60 -8.42
N THR A 326 21.94 13.85 -8.35
CA THR A 326 21.12 13.57 -7.17
C THR A 326 20.20 12.40 -7.45
N VAL A 327 20.05 11.51 -6.48
CA VAL A 327 19.14 10.35 -6.55
C VAL A 327 17.97 10.64 -5.64
N ALA A 328 16.74 10.40 -6.13
CA ALA A 328 15.56 10.51 -5.30
C ALA A 328 15.70 9.59 -4.07
N SER A 329 15.24 10.05 -2.90
CA SER A 329 15.47 9.32 -1.63
C SER A 329 14.97 7.87 -1.67
N LEU A 330 13.87 7.60 -2.39
CA LEU A 330 13.32 6.25 -2.53
C LEU A 330 14.07 5.37 -3.55
N ASP A 331 14.94 5.96 -4.38
CA ASP A 331 15.73 5.27 -5.40
C ASP A 331 17.19 5.03 -4.99
N ALA A 332 17.56 5.38 -3.75
CA ALA A 332 18.93 5.29 -3.25
C ALA A 332 19.56 3.88 -3.33
N HIS A 333 18.75 2.82 -3.45
CA HIS A 333 19.19 1.44 -3.61
C HIS A 333 18.90 0.85 -5.00
N GLY A 334 18.61 1.67 -6.00
CA GLY A 334 18.28 1.23 -7.35
C GLY A 334 19.37 0.40 -8.01
N GLN A 335 20.63 0.86 -7.95
CA GLN A 335 21.77 0.10 -8.50
C GLN A 335 21.89 -1.30 -7.90
N LEU A 336 21.85 -1.40 -6.57
CA LEU A 336 21.96 -2.68 -5.88
C LEU A 336 20.76 -3.59 -6.18
N SER A 337 19.56 -3.01 -6.30
CA SER A 337 18.35 -3.76 -6.66
C SER A 337 18.46 -4.32 -8.08
N ARG A 338 18.88 -3.51 -9.06
CA ARG A 338 19.13 -3.97 -10.44
C ARG A 338 20.18 -5.08 -10.50
N ILE A 339 21.29 -4.94 -9.75
CA ILE A 339 22.34 -5.98 -9.64
C ILE A 339 21.74 -7.31 -9.16
N LYS A 340 20.92 -7.27 -8.10
CA LYS A 340 20.28 -8.49 -7.56
C LYS A 340 19.30 -9.09 -8.55
N ILE A 341 18.46 -8.28 -9.18
CA ILE A 341 17.48 -8.75 -10.18
C ILE A 341 18.21 -9.41 -11.35
N ALA A 342 19.20 -8.74 -11.95
CA ALA A 342 19.96 -9.26 -13.08
C ALA A 342 20.63 -10.61 -12.74
N THR A 343 21.20 -10.70 -11.53
CA THR A 343 21.82 -11.94 -11.05
C THR A 343 20.79 -13.07 -10.88
N LEU A 344 19.61 -12.77 -10.32
CA LEU A 344 18.56 -13.77 -10.11
C LEU A 344 17.92 -14.21 -11.44
N LEU A 345 17.76 -13.30 -12.41
CA LEU A 345 17.33 -13.62 -13.77
C LEU A 345 18.33 -14.54 -14.48
N ALA A 346 19.63 -14.23 -14.41
CA ALA A 346 20.66 -15.09 -14.96
C ALA A 346 20.63 -16.50 -14.34
N ARG A 347 20.46 -16.58 -13.01
CA ARG A 347 20.37 -17.87 -12.31
C ARG A 347 19.12 -18.65 -12.70
N LEU A 348 17.97 -18.00 -12.91
CA LEU A 348 16.76 -18.66 -13.42
C LEU A 348 17.00 -19.30 -14.80
N ASP A 349 17.78 -18.65 -15.66
CA ASP A 349 18.20 -19.20 -16.97
C ASP A 349 19.31 -20.26 -16.89
N GLY A 350 19.74 -20.67 -15.70
CA GLY A 350 20.84 -21.62 -15.56
C GLY A 350 22.23 -21.02 -15.79
N ARG A 351 22.39 -19.69 -15.67
CA ARG A 351 23.68 -18.99 -15.79
C ARG A 351 24.17 -18.51 -14.42
N PHE A 352 25.29 -19.06 -13.95
CA PHE A 352 25.76 -18.90 -12.55
C PHE A 352 27.08 -18.17 -12.39
N GLU A 353 27.85 -17.99 -13.45
CA GLU A 353 29.19 -17.40 -13.38
C GLU A 353 29.19 -15.93 -13.80
N ALA A 354 28.31 -15.57 -14.73
CA ALA A 354 28.20 -14.22 -15.26
C ALA A 354 26.76 -13.90 -15.68
N THR A 355 26.41 -12.63 -15.52
CA THR A 355 25.25 -11.99 -16.15
C THR A 355 25.61 -11.50 -17.55
N SER A 356 24.59 -11.22 -18.35
CA SER A 356 24.66 -10.65 -19.69
C SER A 356 24.17 -9.19 -19.68
N GLU A 357 24.38 -8.46 -20.79
CA GLU A 357 23.80 -7.11 -20.95
C GLU A 357 22.27 -7.16 -20.95
N GLU A 358 21.68 -8.20 -21.56
CA GLU A 358 20.23 -8.41 -21.55
C GLU A 358 19.68 -8.60 -20.12
N ASP A 359 20.40 -9.26 -19.21
CA ASP A 359 19.98 -9.34 -17.80
C ASP A 359 19.91 -7.97 -17.14
N TRP A 360 20.84 -7.08 -17.50
CA TRP A 360 20.91 -5.73 -16.96
C TRP A 360 19.78 -4.85 -17.49
N GLU A 361 19.43 -5.00 -18.77
CA GLU A 361 18.29 -4.35 -19.42
C GLU A 361 16.97 -4.82 -18.82
N LEU A 362 16.74 -6.13 -18.74
CA LEU A 362 15.54 -6.71 -18.13
C LEU A 362 15.41 -6.33 -16.64
N ALA A 363 16.51 -6.32 -15.89
CA ALA A 363 16.52 -5.82 -14.53
C ALA A 363 16.16 -4.33 -14.43
N GLY A 364 16.54 -3.53 -15.44
CA GLY A 364 16.10 -2.15 -15.60
C GLY A 364 14.58 -2.03 -15.74
N MET A 365 13.96 -2.85 -16.59
CA MET A 365 12.50 -2.87 -16.77
C MET A 365 11.76 -3.22 -15.47
N VAL A 366 12.23 -4.25 -14.74
CA VAL A 366 11.68 -4.64 -13.43
C VAL A 366 11.82 -3.50 -12.41
N TRP A 367 12.99 -2.87 -12.35
CA TRP A 367 13.21 -1.75 -11.43
C TRP A 367 12.31 -0.55 -11.74
N GLN A 368 12.20 -0.17 -13.01
CA GLN A 368 11.35 0.95 -13.44
C GLN A 368 9.87 0.71 -13.13
N THR A 369 9.38 -0.50 -13.41
CA THR A 369 8.01 -0.92 -13.06
C THR A 369 7.79 -0.83 -11.54
N SER A 370 8.77 -1.29 -10.75
CA SER A 370 8.73 -1.18 -9.28
C SER A 370 8.68 0.27 -8.79
N CYS A 371 9.44 1.18 -9.39
CA CYS A 371 9.36 2.61 -9.08
C CYS A 371 7.98 3.18 -9.43
N ALA A 372 7.44 2.84 -10.61
CA ALA A 372 6.11 3.30 -11.03
C ALA A 372 5.00 2.83 -10.09
N VAL A 373 5.05 1.58 -9.63
CA VAL A 373 4.10 1.05 -8.63
C VAL A 373 4.19 1.82 -7.32
N ARG A 374 5.40 2.11 -6.84
CA ARG A 374 5.59 2.89 -5.62
C ARG A 374 5.03 4.30 -5.74
N ASP A 375 5.28 4.97 -6.87
CA ASP A 375 4.78 6.32 -7.13
C ASP A 375 3.25 6.33 -7.26
N HIS A 376 2.68 5.29 -7.85
CA HIS A 376 1.24 5.08 -7.92
C HIS A 376 0.62 4.92 -6.52
N LEU A 377 1.22 4.10 -5.66
CA LEU A 377 0.76 3.92 -4.28
C LEU A 377 0.79 5.25 -3.50
N LEU A 378 1.86 6.02 -3.61
CA LEU A 378 1.96 7.34 -2.99
C LEU A 378 0.90 8.30 -3.54
N ALA A 379 0.60 8.25 -4.84
CA ALA A 379 -0.47 9.05 -5.45
C ALA A 379 -1.85 8.66 -4.92
N LEU A 380 -2.16 7.36 -4.83
CA LEU A 380 -3.39 6.85 -4.23
C LEU A 380 -3.54 7.32 -2.77
N GLY A 381 -2.45 7.27 -2.00
CA GLY A 381 -2.44 7.75 -0.62
C GLY A 381 -2.76 9.24 -0.50
N ARG A 382 -2.18 10.08 -1.37
CA ARG A 382 -2.48 11.52 -1.41
C ARG A 382 -3.94 11.80 -1.78
N MET A 383 -4.51 11.04 -2.73
CA MET A 383 -5.92 11.17 -3.13
C MET A 383 -6.85 10.82 -1.97
N ARG A 384 -6.64 9.67 -1.33
CA ARG A 384 -7.44 9.22 -0.18
C ARG A 384 -7.35 10.17 1.02
N ALA A 385 -6.15 10.67 1.32
CA ALA A 385 -5.97 11.66 2.39
C ALA A 385 -6.73 12.97 2.10
N LYS A 386 -6.80 13.39 0.83
CA LYS A 386 -7.59 14.55 0.42
C LYS A 386 -9.09 14.30 0.58
N GLU A 387 -9.59 13.14 0.13
CA GLU A 387 -10.99 12.74 0.27
C GLU A 387 -11.41 12.69 1.74
N GLN A 388 -10.64 12.01 2.59
CA GLN A 388 -10.91 11.95 4.04
C GLN A 388 -10.89 13.32 4.71
N ARG A 389 -10.02 14.23 4.26
CA ARG A 389 -9.99 15.60 4.77
C ARG A 389 -11.26 16.37 4.39
N MET A 390 -11.73 16.22 3.15
CA MET A 390 -12.97 16.87 2.70
C MET A 390 -14.19 16.35 3.45
N GLU A 391 -14.30 15.03 3.60
CA GLU A 391 -15.39 14.40 4.35
C GLU A 391 -15.42 14.87 5.81
N ARG A 392 -14.26 14.98 6.47
CA ARG A 392 -14.19 15.52 7.84
C ARG A 392 -14.62 16.99 7.94
N LEU A 393 -14.30 17.80 6.92
CA LEU A 393 -14.72 19.20 6.88
C LEU A 393 -16.23 19.33 6.69
N GLU A 394 -16.82 18.48 5.83
CA GLU A 394 -18.27 18.41 5.64
C GLU A 394 -18.97 17.98 6.93
N GLN A 395 -18.53 16.88 7.56
CA GLN A 395 -19.08 16.42 8.85
C GLN A 395 -18.95 17.48 9.96
N HIS A 396 -17.86 18.24 9.98
CA HIS A 396 -17.69 19.34 10.94
C HIS A 396 -18.68 20.48 10.66
N GLY A 397 -18.85 20.88 9.39
CA GLY A 397 -19.81 21.91 8.99
C GLY A 397 -21.24 21.52 9.32
N GLU A 398 -21.64 20.28 9.00
CA GLU A 398 -22.97 19.76 9.37
C GLU A 398 -23.21 19.77 10.87
N ARG A 399 -22.20 19.39 11.66
CA ARG A 399 -22.26 19.43 13.12
C ARG A 399 -22.41 20.85 13.65
N GLU A 400 -21.68 21.82 13.11
CA GLU A 400 -21.80 23.23 13.50
C GLU A 400 -23.19 23.79 13.21
N VAL A 401 -23.75 23.50 12.03
CA VAL A 401 -25.11 23.90 11.66
C VAL A 401 -26.14 23.26 12.60
N TYR A 402 -26.00 21.96 12.86
CA TYR A 402 -26.90 21.23 13.77
C TYR A 402 -26.86 21.80 15.20
N VAL A 403 -25.66 22.06 15.74
CA VAL A 403 -25.49 22.64 17.07
C VAL A 403 -26.06 24.06 17.13
N ALA A 404 -25.81 24.88 16.11
CA ALA A 404 -26.36 26.24 16.02
C ALA A 404 -27.89 26.22 15.98
N ALA A 405 -28.50 25.34 15.18
CA ALA A 405 -29.95 25.17 15.10
C ALA A 405 -30.55 24.71 16.43
N ARG A 406 -29.93 23.73 17.11
CA ARG A 406 -30.37 23.28 18.44
C ARG A 406 -30.28 24.37 19.49
N LYS A 407 -29.20 25.16 19.46
CA LYS A 407 -29.04 26.30 20.38
C LYS A 407 -30.10 27.38 20.13
N ALA A 408 -30.35 27.74 18.87
CA ALA A 408 -31.40 28.69 18.50
C ALA A 408 -32.80 28.23 18.95
N GLN A 409 -33.10 26.94 18.78
CA GLN A 409 -34.35 26.34 19.25
C GLN A 409 -34.45 26.39 20.79
N ALA A 410 -33.39 26.02 21.51
CA ALA A 410 -33.36 26.06 22.97
C ALA A 410 -33.49 27.49 23.51
N ASP A 411 -32.86 28.47 22.86
CA ASP A 411 -33.00 29.89 23.20
C ASP A 411 -34.43 30.38 22.96
N THR A 412 -35.05 30.00 21.84
CA THR A 412 -36.45 30.32 21.53
C THR A 412 -37.39 29.76 22.61
N GLU A 413 -37.23 28.49 22.98
CA GLU A 413 -38.03 27.86 24.03
C GLU A 413 -37.80 28.51 25.40
N ARG A 414 -36.55 28.86 25.73
CA ARG A 414 -36.22 29.58 26.98
C ARG A 414 -36.93 30.94 27.03
N VAL A 415 -36.92 31.71 25.94
CA VAL A 415 -37.61 33.00 25.85
C VAL A 415 -39.12 32.82 25.94
N ALA A 416 -39.69 31.80 25.29
CA ALA A 416 -41.10 31.44 25.38
C ALA A 416 -41.52 31.20 26.84
N ARG A 417 -40.72 30.46 27.62
CA ARG A 417 -40.96 30.24 29.06
C ARG A 417 -40.88 31.53 29.87
N VAL A 418 -40.00 32.47 29.52
CA VAL A 418 -39.94 33.79 30.19
C VAL A 418 -41.22 34.60 29.94
N ILE A 419 -41.70 34.60 28.70
CA ILE A 419 -42.94 35.28 28.32
C ILE A 419 -44.13 34.65 29.06
N HIS A 420 -44.23 33.31 29.06
CA HIS A 420 -45.24 32.58 29.81
C HIS A 420 -45.25 32.97 31.30
N ARG A 421 -44.08 32.99 31.96
CA ARG A 421 -43.99 33.42 33.37
C ARG A 421 -44.46 34.85 33.59
N ALA A 422 -44.18 35.76 32.65
CA ALA A 422 -44.65 37.15 32.74
C ALA A 422 -46.18 37.24 32.65
N VAL A 423 -46.80 36.48 31.74
CA VAL A 423 -48.27 36.38 31.62
C VAL A 423 -48.88 35.73 32.87
N TYR A 424 -48.27 34.66 33.39
CA TYR A 424 -48.72 33.98 34.60
C TYR A 424 -48.73 34.93 35.82
N ARG A 425 -47.66 35.72 36.01
CA ARG A 425 -47.56 36.72 37.10
C ARG A 425 -48.58 37.85 36.99
N SER A 426 -49.17 38.10 35.81
CA SER A 426 -50.27 39.06 35.65
C SER A 426 -51.63 38.51 36.15
N GLY A 427 -51.65 37.30 36.72
CA GLY A 427 -52.87 36.64 37.18
C GLY A 427 -53.68 36.00 36.04
N GLY A 428 -53.05 35.75 34.88
CA GLY A 428 -53.65 35.05 33.73
C GLY A 428 -54.73 35.82 32.97
N LYS A 429 -55.05 37.06 33.37
CA LYS A 429 -56.22 37.80 32.87
C LYS A 429 -56.03 38.51 31.53
N ARG A 430 -54.78 38.85 31.13
CA ARG A 430 -54.30 39.36 29.82
C ARG A 430 -53.05 40.22 30.03
N LEU A 431 -52.02 40.04 29.20
CA LEU A 431 -50.82 40.88 29.17
C LEU A 431 -50.61 41.47 27.77
N SER A 432 -50.36 42.78 27.66
CA SER A 432 -50.07 43.37 26.34
C SER A 432 -48.74 42.86 25.79
N ARG A 433 -48.65 42.67 24.46
CA ARG A 433 -47.41 42.24 23.78
C ARG A 433 -46.22 43.17 24.10
N ALA A 434 -46.46 44.47 24.25
CA ALA A 434 -45.44 45.45 24.64
C ALA A 434 -44.94 45.27 26.09
N ALA A 435 -45.79 44.83 27.02
CA ALA A 435 -45.37 44.50 28.38
C ALA A 435 -44.64 43.16 28.43
N ALA A 436 -45.12 42.15 27.70
CA ALA A 436 -44.45 40.87 27.54
C ALA A 436 -43.03 41.01 26.94
N ARG A 437 -42.87 41.83 25.89
CA ARG A 437 -41.56 42.11 25.27
C ARG A 437 -40.59 42.81 26.22
N ARG A 438 -41.08 43.64 27.16
CA ARG A 438 -40.26 44.29 28.19
C ARG A 438 -39.73 43.31 29.24
N ALA A 439 -40.43 42.20 29.49
CA ALA A 439 -39.98 41.15 30.40
C ALA A 439 -38.83 40.30 29.83
N VAL A 440 -38.58 40.36 28.52
CA VAL A 440 -37.47 39.67 27.84
C VAL A 440 -36.19 40.52 27.91
N GLN A 441 -35.06 39.88 28.22
CA GLN A 441 -33.75 40.53 28.29
C GLN A 441 -33.37 41.15 26.94
N GLY A 442 -32.63 42.27 26.96
CA GLY A 442 -32.29 43.04 25.75
C GLY A 442 -31.71 42.20 24.60
N LYS A 443 -30.79 41.29 24.93
CA LYS A 443 -30.13 40.38 23.97
C LYS A 443 -31.08 39.35 23.31
N ASP A 444 -32.20 39.04 23.95
CA ASP A 444 -33.14 38.00 23.52
C ASP A 444 -34.38 38.58 22.80
N ARG A 445 -34.50 39.91 22.71
CA ARG A 445 -35.69 40.58 22.12
C ARG A 445 -35.82 40.35 20.62
N ALA A 446 -34.74 39.97 19.93
CA ALA A 446 -34.76 39.61 18.52
C ALA A 446 -35.62 38.35 18.29
N SER A 447 -35.50 37.35 19.16
CA SER A 447 -36.26 36.08 19.09
C SER A 447 -37.66 36.15 19.74
N TYR A 448 -38.14 37.34 20.09
CA TYR A 448 -39.44 37.49 20.77
C TYR A 448 -40.62 37.01 19.91
N GLY A 449 -40.59 37.28 18.60
CA GLY A 449 -41.66 36.85 17.68
C GLY A 449 -41.77 35.33 17.64
N ASP A 450 -40.68 34.69 17.24
CA ASP A 450 -40.54 33.22 17.17
C ASP A 450 -40.88 32.54 18.50
N ALA A 451 -40.50 33.14 19.64
CA ALA A 451 -40.81 32.60 20.95
C ALA A 451 -42.30 32.70 21.31
N VAL A 452 -43.02 33.74 20.87
CA VAL A 452 -44.47 33.85 21.05
C VAL A 452 -45.18 32.82 20.18
N GLU A 453 -44.79 32.69 18.91
CA GLU A 453 -45.35 31.70 17.99
C GLU A 453 -45.15 30.28 18.54
N HIS A 454 -43.91 29.95 18.92
CA HIS A 454 -43.58 28.68 19.55
C HIS A 454 -44.42 28.39 20.81
N ALA A 455 -44.62 29.38 21.67
CA ALA A 455 -45.43 29.24 22.88
C ALA A 455 -46.93 29.03 22.56
N VAL A 456 -47.44 29.65 21.50
CA VAL A 456 -48.83 29.50 21.06
C VAL A 456 -49.05 28.13 20.42
N GLU A 457 -48.14 27.69 19.56
CA GLU A 457 -48.17 26.35 18.95
C GLU A 457 -48.14 25.24 19.99
N ARG A 458 -47.32 25.40 21.04
CA ARG A 458 -47.26 24.46 22.17
C ARG A 458 -48.43 24.59 23.16
N GLY A 459 -49.36 25.51 22.93
CA GLY A 459 -50.52 25.74 23.78
C GLY A 459 -50.19 26.36 25.14
N TRP A 460 -48.98 26.90 25.34
CA TRP A 460 -48.56 27.57 26.57
C TRP A 460 -49.17 28.97 26.67
N LEU A 461 -49.32 29.64 25.53
CA LEU A 461 -49.95 30.95 25.41
C LEU A 461 -51.11 30.88 24.42
N ALA A 462 -52.06 31.80 24.57
CA ALA A 462 -53.10 32.06 23.58
C ALA A 462 -52.96 33.51 23.09
N ALA A 463 -52.98 33.69 21.77
CA ALA A 463 -53.07 35.00 21.17
C ALA A 463 -54.51 35.52 21.30
N ASP A 464 -54.68 36.64 21.98
CA ASP A 464 -55.98 37.26 22.22
C ASP A 464 -56.03 38.59 21.46
N GLY A 465 -56.36 38.47 20.16
CA GLY A 465 -56.21 39.53 19.16
C GLY A 465 -54.75 39.91 18.87
N ASP A 466 -54.55 41.06 18.22
CA ASP A 466 -53.22 41.51 17.77
C ASP A 466 -52.38 42.16 18.87
N GLN A 467 -52.97 42.49 20.02
CA GLN A 467 -52.29 43.30 21.03
C GLN A 467 -52.02 42.59 22.37
N HIS A 468 -52.65 41.44 22.65
CA HIS A 468 -52.60 40.79 23.96
C HIS A 468 -52.26 39.30 23.90
N LEU A 469 -51.66 38.80 24.98
CA LEU A 469 -51.34 37.40 25.24
C LEU A 469 -52.03 36.95 26.53
N ALA A 470 -52.61 35.75 26.51
CA ALA A 470 -53.20 35.08 27.66
C ALA A 470 -52.54 33.71 27.89
N LEU A 471 -52.80 33.08 29.03
CA LEU A 471 -52.35 31.71 29.27
C LEU A 471 -53.11 30.75 28.34
N GLY A 472 -52.39 29.80 27.75
CA GLY A 472 -52.98 28.74 26.95
C GLY A 472 -53.51 27.59 27.81
N HIS A 473 -53.94 26.53 27.15
CA HIS A 473 -54.58 25.36 27.76
C HIS A 473 -53.58 24.29 28.22
N ALA A 474 -52.33 24.34 27.74
CA ALA A 474 -51.30 23.36 28.04
C ALA A 474 -50.38 23.85 29.17
N ALA A 475 -49.99 22.93 30.05
CA ALA A 475 -49.00 23.21 31.09
C ALA A 475 -47.59 23.34 30.47
N VAL A 476 -46.79 24.26 30.99
CA VAL A 476 -45.37 24.36 30.63
C VAL A 476 -44.60 23.31 31.42
N PRO A 477 -43.89 22.37 30.77
CA PRO A 477 -43.05 21.41 31.48
C PRO A 477 -41.95 22.16 32.26
N SER A 478 -41.74 21.73 33.51
CA SER A 478 -40.80 22.32 34.47
C SER A 478 -39.39 22.45 33.90
#